data_AF-L9XWB7-F1
#
_entry.id   AF-L9XWB7-F1
#
_cell.length_a   1.000
_cell.length_b   1.000
_cell.length_c   1.000
_cell.angle_alpha   90.00
_cell.angle_beta   90.00
_cell.angle_gamma   90.00
#
_symmetry.space_group_name_H-M   'P 1'
#
loop_
_entity.id
_entity.type
_entity.pdbx_description
1 polymer ?
#
loop_
_entity_poly.entity_id
_entity_poly.type
_entity_poly.pdbx_seq_one_letter_code
_entity_poly.pdbx_strand_id
1 'polypeptide(L)'
;MTGPSNADALSFELSERFLAAAEEWGDSRVVSGSAAVESKLEQALLEIEHLVSGATAVEFDLEGETVGYEPSDDLAAFLDDQAAETGLEPDRLLKLHVDLFARAFLEDDRGANGGRR
;
A
#
# COMPACT_ATOMS: atom_id res chain seq x y z
N MET A 1 4.65 -30.42 15.44
CA MET A 1 5.72 -29.53 14.97
C MET A 1 5.23 -28.91 13.69
N THR A 2 4.70 -27.70 13.79
CA THR A 2 4.48 -26.82 12.64
C THR A 2 5.39 -25.65 12.93
N GLY A 3 6.44 -25.47 12.14
CA GLY A 3 7.24 -24.24 12.19
C GLY A 3 6.36 -23.04 11.84
N PRO A 4 6.81 -21.80 12.07
CA PRO A 4 6.08 -20.64 11.56
C PRO A 4 5.89 -20.84 10.05
N SER A 5 4.64 -20.76 9.60
CA SER A 5 4.31 -20.70 8.18
C SER A 5 5.12 -19.54 7.61
N ASN A 6 5.80 -19.71 6.48
CA ASN A 6 6.25 -18.54 5.73
C ASN A 6 4.99 -17.66 5.56
N ALA A 7 5.04 -16.41 6.00
CA ALA A 7 4.15 -15.41 5.47
C ALA A 7 4.42 -15.42 3.95
N ASP A 8 3.50 -15.96 3.16
CA ASP A 8 3.73 -16.11 1.73
C ASP A 8 3.87 -14.72 1.13
N ALA A 9 4.97 -14.49 0.39
CA ALA A 9 5.17 -13.25 -0.34
C ALA A 9 3.97 -13.03 -1.27
N LEU A 10 3.33 -11.87 -1.12
CA LEU A 10 2.14 -11.49 -1.85
C LEU A 10 2.52 -10.78 -3.14
N SER A 11 1.70 -10.94 -4.18
CA SER A 11 1.89 -10.23 -5.45
C SER A 11 0.58 -9.78 -6.09
N PHE A 12 0.56 -8.52 -6.53
CA PHE A 12 -0.61 -7.95 -7.21
C PHE A 12 -0.23 -6.87 -8.21
N GLU A 13 -1.07 -6.68 -9.22
CA GLU A 13 -0.96 -5.56 -10.16
C GLU A 13 -1.66 -4.31 -9.61
N LEU A 14 -1.04 -3.14 -9.78
CA LEU A 14 -1.66 -1.86 -9.47
C LEU A 14 -2.90 -1.62 -10.33
N SER A 15 -3.93 -0.99 -9.75
CA SER A 15 -5.12 -0.64 -10.53
C SER A 15 -4.90 0.63 -11.36
N GLU A 16 -5.65 0.76 -12.45
CA GLU A 16 -5.79 2.03 -13.19
C GLU A 16 -6.19 3.19 -12.26
N ARG A 17 -7.03 2.92 -11.25
CA ARG A 17 -7.45 3.91 -10.25
C ARG A 17 -6.26 4.38 -9.42
N PHE A 18 -5.39 3.47 -9.01
CA PHE A 18 -4.19 3.79 -8.24
C PHE A 18 -3.20 4.59 -9.09
N LEU A 19 -2.93 4.12 -10.30
CA LEU A 19 -2.02 4.79 -11.24
C LEU A 19 -2.47 6.22 -11.56
N ALA A 20 -3.77 6.43 -11.81
CA ALA A 20 -4.32 7.76 -12.04
C ALA A 20 -4.19 8.68 -10.81
N ALA A 21 -4.33 8.14 -9.59
CA ALA A 21 -4.14 8.91 -8.37
C ALA A 21 -2.67 9.28 -8.13
N ALA A 22 -1.75 8.37 -8.46
CA ALA A 22 -0.32 8.63 -8.43
C ALA A 22 0.09 9.69 -9.45
N GLU A 23 -0.42 9.62 -10.69
CA GLU A 23 -0.20 10.64 -11.72
C GLU A 23 -0.66 12.03 -11.26
N GLU A 24 -1.89 12.16 -10.75
CA GLU A 24 -2.44 13.43 -10.25
C GLU A 24 -1.58 14.00 -9.09
N TRP A 25 -1.16 13.14 -8.17
CA TRP A 25 -0.28 13.53 -7.07
C TRP A 25 1.09 13.99 -7.59
N GLY A 26 1.65 13.26 -8.55
CA GLY A 26 2.94 13.51 -9.15
C GLY A 26 2.99 14.84 -9.91
N ASP A 27 1.98 15.10 -10.73
CA ASP A 27 1.81 16.36 -11.46
C ASP A 27 1.77 17.56 -10.52
N SER A 28 1.06 17.43 -9.39
CA SER A 28 0.97 18.51 -8.41
C SER A 28 2.29 18.83 -7.68
N ARG A 29 3.27 17.92 -7.74
CA ARG A 29 4.58 18.01 -7.05
C ARG A 29 5.77 18.06 -8.02
N VAL A 30 5.52 18.02 -9.34
CA VAL A 30 6.55 18.02 -10.39
C VAL A 30 7.57 16.88 -10.19
N VAL A 31 7.07 15.68 -9.89
CA VAL A 31 7.86 14.44 -9.79
C VAL A 31 7.57 13.52 -10.98
N SER A 32 8.48 12.58 -11.28
CA SER A 32 8.23 11.61 -12.34
C SER A 32 7.07 10.66 -11.98
N GLY A 33 6.39 10.12 -13.00
CA GLY A 33 5.30 9.17 -12.79
C GLY A 33 5.73 7.94 -12.00
N SER A 34 6.91 7.37 -12.28
CA SER A 34 7.43 6.21 -11.53
C SER A 34 7.67 6.53 -10.05
N ALA A 35 8.29 7.68 -9.76
CA ALA A 35 8.52 8.11 -8.37
C ALA A 35 7.21 8.41 -7.65
N ALA A 36 6.21 8.94 -8.35
CA ALA A 36 4.87 9.17 -7.81
C ALA A 36 4.16 7.86 -7.45
N VAL A 37 4.25 6.84 -8.31
CA VAL A 37 3.71 5.50 -8.06
C VAL A 37 4.40 4.87 -6.85
N GLU A 38 5.73 4.84 -6.81
CA GLU A 38 6.50 4.29 -5.69
C GLU A 38 6.14 4.98 -4.38
N SER A 39 6.14 6.32 -4.34
CA SER A 39 5.82 7.09 -3.13
C SER A 39 4.39 6.82 -2.65
N LYS A 40 3.43 6.73 -3.57
CA LYS A 40 2.04 6.44 -3.21
C LYS A 40 1.87 5.02 -2.70
N LEU A 41 2.60 4.08 -3.28
CA LEU A 41 2.54 2.67 -2.89
C LEU A 41 3.14 2.49 -1.50
N GLU A 42 4.29 3.11 -1.25
CA GLU A 42 4.92 3.16 0.07
C GLU A 42 3.95 3.74 1.11
N GLN A 43 3.34 4.89 0.83
CA GLN A 43 2.36 5.52 1.73
C GLN A 43 1.16 4.60 2.02
N ALA A 44 0.62 3.93 1.01
CA ALA A 44 -0.53 3.05 1.17
C ALA A 44 -0.18 1.80 1.98
N LEU A 45 0.92 1.13 1.66
CA LEU A 45 1.38 -0.06 2.37
C LEU A 45 1.74 0.29 3.83
N LEU A 46 2.44 1.40 4.04
CA LEU A 46 2.81 1.86 5.37
C LEU A 46 1.59 2.13 6.24
N GLU A 47 0.55 2.77 5.70
CA GLU A 47 -0.66 3.03 6.47
C GLU A 47 -1.39 1.73 6.83
N ILE A 48 -1.49 0.79 5.88
CA ILE A 48 -2.10 -0.52 6.14
C ILE A 48 -1.36 -1.25 7.26
N GLU A 49 -0.04 -1.33 7.17
CA GLU A 49 0.78 -1.94 8.21
C GLU A 49 0.66 -1.19 9.55
N HIS A 50 0.74 0.13 9.53
CA HIS A 50 0.62 0.92 10.74
C HIS A 50 -0.71 0.66 11.47
N LEU A 51 -1.81 0.53 10.73
CA LEU A 51 -3.14 0.27 11.31
C LEU A 51 -3.29 -1.15 11.87
N VAL A 52 -2.59 -2.14 11.31
CA VAL A 52 -2.74 -3.55 11.71
C VAL A 52 -1.66 -3.99 12.68
N SER A 53 -0.39 -3.73 12.37
CA SER A 53 0.79 -4.18 13.10
C SER A 53 1.50 -3.06 13.89
N GLY A 54 1.19 -1.80 13.58
CA GLY A 54 1.88 -0.65 14.15
C GLY A 54 3.26 -0.38 13.54
N ALA A 55 3.59 -0.99 12.38
CA ALA A 55 4.85 -0.74 11.71
C ALA A 55 5.03 0.75 11.35
N THR A 56 6.29 1.15 11.17
CA THR A 56 6.69 2.53 10.83
C THR A 56 7.54 2.61 9.57
N ALA A 57 7.75 1.47 8.90
CA ALA A 57 8.47 1.35 7.64
C ALA A 57 7.96 0.11 6.90
N VAL A 58 8.06 0.13 5.57
CA VAL A 58 7.73 -0.98 4.69
C VAL A 58 8.79 -1.13 3.63
N GLU A 59 8.99 -2.35 3.14
CA GLU A 59 9.83 -2.65 1.99
C GLU A 59 8.98 -3.40 0.96
N PHE A 60 9.15 -3.07 -0.31
CA PHE A 60 8.42 -3.70 -1.40
C PHE A 60 9.25 -3.68 -2.68
N ASP A 61 8.93 -4.60 -3.58
CA ASP A 61 9.46 -4.62 -4.93
C ASP A 61 8.39 -4.14 -5.92
N LEU A 62 8.80 -3.32 -6.89
CA LEU A 62 7.92 -2.84 -7.96
C LEU A 62 8.57 -3.09 -9.31
N GLU A 63 8.01 -4.02 -10.08
CA GLU A 63 8.43 -4.34 -11.44
C GLU A 63 7.36 -3.86 -12.44
N GLY A 64 7.52 -2.63 -12.91
CA GLY A 64 6.50 -1.98 -13.74
C GLY A 64 5.27 -1.63 -12.91
N GLU A 65 4.21 -2.43 -13.04
CA GLU A 65 2.95 -2.27 -12.30
C GLU A 65 2.69 -3.44 -11.34
N THR A 66 3.59 -4.41 -11.29
CA THR A 66 3.50 -5.58 -10.41
C THR A 66 4.24 -5.32 -9.11
N VAL A 67 3.52 -5.44 -8.00
CA VAL A 67 4.04 -5.31 -6.64
C VAL A 67 4.40 -6.70 -6.11
N GLY A 68 5.56 -6.82 -5.48
CA GLY A 68 5.93 -7.91 -4.58
C GLY A 68 6.00 -7.37 -3.16
N TYR A 69 5.36 -8.06 -2.21
CA TYR A 69 5.26 -7.58 -0.83
C TYR A 69 5.27 -8.71 0.19
N GLU A 70 6.11 -8.58 1.22
CA GLU A 70 6.12 -9.47 2.37
C GLU A 70 5.48 -8.75 3.57
N PRO A 71 4.21 -9.06 3.91
CA PRO A 71 3.53 -8.41 5.03
C PRO A 71 4.14 -8.82 6.37
N SER A 72 3.95 -7.99 7.40
CA SER A 72 4.20 -8.42 8.78
C SER A 72 3.33 -9.62 9.17
N ASP A 73 3.75 -10.39 10.17
CA ASP A 73 2.99 -11.54 10.69
C ASP A 73 1.54 -11.14 11.07
N ASP A 74 1.36 -9.94 11.65
CA ASP A 74 0.05 -9.44 12.05
C ASP A 74 -0.82 -9.08 10.84
N LEU A 75 -0.25 -8.45 9.80
CA LEU A 75 -0.97 -8.16 8.56
C LEU A 75 -1.29 -9.44 7.78
N ALA A 76 -0.37 -10.40 7.73
CA ALA A 76 -0.59 -11.70 7.11
C ALA A 76 -1.77 -12.42 7.78
N ALA A 77 -1.77 -12.52 9.10
CA ALA A 77 -2.87 -13.13 9.86
C ALA A 77 -4.20 -12.40 9.63
N PHE A 78 -4.20 -11.07 9.60
CA PHE A 78 -5.39 -10.27 9.30
C PHE A 78 -5.95 -10.57 7.90
N LEU A 79 -5.09 -10.65 6.88
CA LEU A 79 -5.50 -10.96 5.51
C LEU A 79 -6.02 -12.39 5.39
N ASP A 80 -5.42 -13.36 6.07
CA ASP A 80 -5.88 -14.76 6.11
C ASP A 80 -7.27 -14.89 6.74
N ASP A 81 -7.51 -14.17 7.84
CA ASP A 81 -8.83 -14.15 8.49
C ASP A 81 -9.90 -13.56 7.54
N GLN A 82 -9.59 -12.45 6.87
CA GLN A 82 -10.49 -11.86 5.86
C GLN A 82 -10.69 -12.77 4.64
N ALA A 83 -9.65 -13.48 4.21
CA ALA A 83 -9.73 -14.44 3.12
C ALA A 83 -10.69 -15.59 3.47
N ALA A 84 -10.60 -16.11 4.69
CA ALA A 84 -11.49 -17.15 5.19
C ALA A 84 -12.96 -16.69 5.25
N GLU A 85 -13.21 -15.43 5.62
CA GLU A 85 -14.57 -14.87 5.70
C GLU A 85 -15.19 -14.55 4.33
N THR A 86 -14.38 -14.06 3.39
CA THR A 86 -14.86 -13.52 2.11
C THR A 86 -14.71 -14.49 0.94
N GLY A 87 -13.82 -15.47 1.06
CA GLY A 87 -13.42 -16.36 -0.04
C GLY A 87 -12.54 -15.68 -1.10
N LEU A 88 -11.94 -14.53 -0.77
CA LEU A 88 -10.96 -13.85 -1.63
C LEU A 88 -9.54 -14.27 -1.25
N GLU A 89 -8.63 -14.27 -2.22
CA GLU A 89 -7.20 -14.49 -1.97
C GLU A 89 -6.57 -13.29 -1.22
N PRO A 90 -5.57 -13.52 -0.34
CA PRO A 90 -4.86 -12.46 0.38
C PRO A 90 -4.29 -11.36 -0.52
N ASP A 91 -3.68 -11.72 -1.66
CA ASP A 91 -3.18 -10.76 -2.68
C ASP A 91 -4.28 -9.79 -3.13
N ARG A 92 -5.48 -10.35 -3.36
CA ARG A 92 -6.61 -9.57 -3.83
C ARG A 92 -7.13 -8.63 -2.76
N LEU A 93 -7.14 -9.08 -1.50
CA LEU A 93 -7.53 -8.26 -0.35
C LEU A 93 -6.54 -7.11 -0.13
N LEU A 94 -5.24 -7.39 -0.13
CA LEU A 94 -4.21 -6.36 -0.01
C LEU A 94 -4.34 -5.32 -1.12
N LYS A 95 -4.51 -5.76 -2.37
CA LYS A 95 -4.75 -4.87 -3.51
C LYS A 95 -5.97 -3.95 -3.28
N LEU A 96 -7.07 -4.49 -2.76
CA LEU A 96 -8.28 -3.70 -2.47
C LEU A 96 -8.01 -2.65 -1.39
N HIS A 97 -7.26 -3.00 -0.35
CA HIS A 97 -6.86 -2.04 0.69
C HIS A 97 -5.96 -0.94 0.13
N VAL A 98 -4.97 -1.29 -0.70
CA VAL A 98 -4.12 -0.30 -1.40
C VAL A 98 -4.96 0.64 -2.28
N ASP A 99 -5.96 0.12 -3.00
CA ASP A 99 -6.88 0.92 -3.83
C ASP A 99 -7.76 1.89 -3.00
N LEU A 100 -8.06 1.55 -1.75
CA LEU A 100 -8.78 2.44 -0.82
C LEU A 100 -7.89 3.62 -0.41
N PHE A 101 -6.60 3.38 -0.17
CA PHE A 101 -5.65 4.43 0.22
C PHE A 101 -5.12 5.27 -0.95
N ALA A 102 -5.36 4.88 -2.21
CA ALA A 102 -4.90 5.58 -3.41
C ALA A 102 -5.12 7.10 -3.40
N ARG A 103 -6.21 7.58 -2.77
CA ARG A 103 -6.57 9.01 -2.69
C ARG A 103 -6.56 9.60 -1.28
N ALA A 104 -6.26 8.81 -0.25
CA ALA A 104 -6.35 9.25 1.14
C ALA A 104 -5.37 10.39 1.47
N PHE A 105 -4.22 10.45 0.79
CA PHE A 105 -3.13 11.37 1.09
C PHE A 105 -2.91 12.45 0.02
N LEU A 106 -3.95 12.87 -0.69
CA LEU A 106 -3.84 13.95 -1.68
C LEU A 106 -3.73 15.34 -1.03
N GLU A 107 -4.28 15.51 0.18
CA GLU A 107 -4.43 16.83 0.83
C GLU A 107 -3.41 17.08 1.96
N ASP A 108 -2.90 16.05 2.65
CA ASP A 108 -2.15 16.24 3.89
C ASP A 108 -0.77 16.91 3.70
N ASP A 109 -0.08 16.70 2.57
CA ASP A 109 1.21 17.41 2.36
C ASP A 109 1.03 18.87 1.90
N ARG A 110 -0.17 19.30 1.52
CA ARG A 110 -0.42 20.72 1.16
C ARG A 110 -0.51 21.62 2.40
N GLY A 111 -0.60 21.04 3.60
CA GLY A 111 -0.79 21.75 4.87
C GLY A 111 0.49 22.26 5.56
N ALA A 112 1.68 21.82 5.17
CA ALA A 112 2.92 22.18 5.88
C ALA A 112 3.51 23.56 5.54
N ASN A 113 2.83 24.37 4.70
CA ASN A 113 3.27 25.75 4.40
C ASN A 113 2.11 26.75 4.45
N GLY A 114 1.38 26.76 5.57
CA GLY A 114 0.22 27.63 5.82
C GLY A 114 0.29 28.40 7.13
N GLY A 115 1.29 29.29 7.29
CA GLY A 115 1.18 30.47 8.15
C GLY A 115 1.52 30.30 9.64
N ARG A 116 2.76 30.69 9.99
CA ARG A 116 2.98 31.40 11.27
C ARG A 116 2.19 32.71 11.22
N ARG A 117 1.18 32.85 12.10
CA ARG A 117 0.67 34.12 12.58
C ARG A 117 0.65 34.11 14.09
#